data_AF-A0A851LCN8-F1
#
_entry.id   AF-A0A851LCN8-F1
#
_cell.length_a   1.000
_cell.length_b   1.000
_cell.length_c   1.000
_cell.angle_alpha   90.00
_cell.angle_beta   90.00
_cell.angle_gamma   90.00
#
_symmetry.space_group_name_H-M   'P 1'
#
loop_
_entity.id
_entity.type
_entity.pdbx_description
1 polymer ?
#
loop_
_entity_poly.entity_id
_entity_poly.type
_entity_poly.pdbx_seq_one_letter_code
_entity_poly.pdbx_strand_id
1 'polypeptide(L)'
;MAGGGQKRIIQLTGFKKQEKKALLKCLFKLDCVFLDNKKYRNCTHLIAKKLCKSEKFLAACAAGKWILTKEYIINSAESGRWLDETTYEWGYEIEKDTHYSPQMQSAPKRWREELTHSGARGAFHRWKVVLPVSEGDKRMTSIRRVLQAGKATMCSSQNVEQNITHIFINNKFFPMQNEKGLSEARYYPLQYIGDYLLE
;
A
#
# COMPACT_ATOMS: atom_id res chain seq x y z
N MET A 1 -6.36 -33.73 4.89
CA MET A 1 -7.26 -32.68 5.43
C MET A 1 -6.86 -31.36 4.80
N ALA A 2 -7.73 -30.75 3.99
CA ALA A 2 -7.44 -29.49 3.33
C ALA A 2 -7.36 -28.37 4.39
N GLY A 3 -6.15 -27.84 4.62
CA GLY A 3 -5.95 -26.75 5.56
C GLY A 3 -6.87 -25.59 5.21
N GLY A 4 -7.64 -25.12 6.19
CA GLY A 4 -8.50 -23.95 6.10
C GLY A 4 -7.68 -22.68 5.87
N GLY A 5 -7.19 -22.50 4.64
CA GLY A 5 -6.50 -21.30 4.23
C GLY A 5 -7.48 -20.14 4.14
N GLN A 6 -7.11 -19.00 4.70
CA GLN A 6 -7.90 -17.77 4.60
C GLN A 6 -8.17 -17.44 3.12
N LYS A 7 -9.44 -17.19 2.79
CA LYS A 7 -9.86 -16.91 1.40
C LYS A 7 -9.07 -15.72 0.83
N ARG A 8 -8.41 -15.92 -0.31
CA ARG A 8 -7.59 -14.88 -0.95
C ARG A 8 -8.46 -13.78 -1.52
N ILE A 9 -8.23 -12.55 -1.08
CA ILE A 9 -8.82 -11.32 -1.61
C ILE A 9 -7.78 -10.63 -2.49
N ILE A 10 -8.06 -10.52 -3.79
CA ILE A 10 -7.15 -10.06 -4.84
C ILE A 10 -7.54 -8.66 -5.33
N GLN A 11 -6.57 -7.76 -5.41
CA GLN A 11 -6.65 -6.54 -6.23
C GLN A 11 -5.56 -6.52 -7.29
N LEU A 12 -5.81 -5.84 -8.41
CA LEU A 12 -4.84 -5.64 -9.49
C LEU A 12 -4.45 -4.16 -9.59
N THR A 13 -3.19 -3.88 -9.94
CA THR A 13 -2.70 -2.53 -10.28
C THR A 13 -1.74 -2.54 -11.47
N GLY A 14 -1.79 -1.49 -12.30
CA GLY A 14 -0.86 -1.28 -13.42
C GLY A 14 -1.14 -2.05 -14.72
N PHE A 15 -2.17 -2.90 -14.77
CA PHE A 15 -2.51 -3.69 -15.98
C PHE A 15 -3.45 -2.94 -16.94
N LYS A 16 -3.20 -3.07 -18.25
CA LYS A 16 -4.13 -2.59 -19.29
C LYS A 16 -5.39 -3.47 -19.34
N LYS A 17 -6.45 -2.99 -20.02
CA LYS A 17 -7.76 -3.67 -20.10
C LYS A 17 -7.66 -5.13 -20.58
N GLN A 18 -6.86 -5.38 -21.62
CA GLN A 18 -6.68 -6.73 -22.17
C GLN A 18 -5.94 -7.67 -21.20
N GLU A 19 -4.83 -7.22 -20.62
CA GLU A 19 -4.07 -7.98 -19.62
C GLU A 19 -4.93 -8.29 -18.39
N LYS A 20 -5.68 -7.30 -17.90
CA LYS A 20 -6.63 -7.48 -16.81
C LYS A 20 -7.65 -8.57 -17.14
N LYS A 21 -8.22 -8.56 -18.35
CA LYS A 21 -9.18 -9.58 -18.79
C LYS A 21 -8.58 -10.99 -18.79
N ALA A 22 -7.31 -11.13 -19.19
CA ALA A 22 -6.61 -12.42 -19.15
C ALA A 22 -6.40 -12.91 -17.70
N LEU A 23 -5.98 -12.02 -16.79
CA LEU A 23 -5.82 -12.36 -15.38
C LEU A 23 -7.16 -12.73 -14.72
N LEU A 24 -8.25 -12.06 -15.08
CA LEU A 24 -9.58 -12.42 -14.57
C LEU A 24 -10.00 -13.81 -15.00
N LYS A 25 -9.75 -14.20 -16.26
CA LYS A 25 -9.99 -15.58 -16.72
C LYS A 25 -9.23 -16.62 -15.89
N CYS A 26 -8.02 -16.30 -15.45
CA CYS A 26 -7.23 -17.18 -14.58
C CYS A 26 -7.80 -17.22 -13.16
N LEU A 27 -8.13 -16.06 -12.58
CA LEU A 27 -8.75 -15.96 -11.26
C LEU A 27 -10.10 -16.70 -11.16
N PHE A 28 -10.89 -16.76 -12.24
CA PHE A 28 -12.14 -17.54 -12.26
C PHE A 28 -11.93 -19.04 -12.06
N LYS A 29 -10.73 -19.56 -12.27
CA LYS A 29 -10.39 -20.97 -12.04
C LYS A 29 -9.96 -21.25 -10.59
N LEU A 30 -9.86 -20.23 -9.75
CA LEU A 30 -9.30 -20.30 -8.41
C LEU A 30 -10.30 -19.79 -7.36
N ASP A 31 -10.33 -20.40 -6.18
CA ASP A 31 -11.18 -19.91 -5.09
C ASP A 31 -10.58 -18.63 -4.48
N CYS A 32 -11.14 -17.49 -4.86
CA CYS A 32 -10.78 -16.17 -4.35
C CYS A 32 -11.92 -15.15 -4.46
N VAL A 33 -11.70 -13.97 -3.87
CA VAL A 33 -12.53 -12.78 -4.06
C VAL A 33 -11.73 -11.76 -4.85
N PHE A 34 -12.22 -11.39 -6.03
CA PHE A 34 -11.62 -10.30 -6.80
C PHE A 34 -12.32 -8.97 -6.52
N LEU A 35 -11.56 -7.95 -6.10
CA LEU A 35 -12.09 -6.61 -5.84
C LEU A 35 -11.87 -5.68 -7.04
N ASP A 36 -12.89 -5.53 -7.89
CA ASP A 36 -12.84 -4.61 -9.04
C ASP A 36 -13.11 -3.15 -8.66
N ASN A 37 -12.19 -2.54 -7.90
CA ASN A 37 -12.25 -1.13 -7.58
C ASN A 37 -11.01 -0.40 -8.07
N LYS A 38 -11.17 0.86 -8.49
CA LYS A 38 -10.05 1.76 -8.80
C LYS A 38 -9.26 2.14 -7.53
N LYS A 39 -9.96 2.34 -6.42
CA LYS A 39 -9.42 2.69 -5.10
C LYS A 39 -8.89 1.44 -4.40
N TYR A 40 -7.91 1.61 -3.51
CA TYR A 40 -7.47 0.55 -2.62
C TYR A 40 -8.62 0.10 -1.71
N ARG A 41 -8.70 -1.20 -1.50
CA ARG A 41 -9.54 -1.87 -0.49
C ARG A 41 -8.66 -2.89 0.22
N ASN A 42 -8.97 -3.21 1.47
CA ASN A 42 -8.16 -4.11 2.32
C ASN A 42 -8.12 -5.53 1.73
N CYS A 43 -7.26 -5.75 0.74
CA CYS A 43 -7.00 -7.03 0.10
C CYS A 43 -5.95 -7.81 0.89
N THR A 44 -5.83 -9.09 0.59
CA THR A 44 -4.75 -9.96 1.10
C THR A 44 -3.56 -9.97 0.14
N HIS A 45 -3.83 -9.89 -1.16
CA HIS A 45 -2.85 -9.92 -2.23
C HIS A 45 -3.13 -8.77 -3.20
N LEU A 46 -2.08 -8.02 -3.54
CA LEU A 46 -2.08 -7.07 -4.63
C LEU A 46 -1.19 -7.62 -5.74
N ILE A 47 -1.75 -7.84 -6.92
CA ILE A 47 -0.95 -8.19 -8.08
C ILE A 47 -0.58 -6.88 -8.79
N ALA A 48 0.73 -6.65 -8.93
CA ALA A 48 1.27 -5.46 -9.53
C ALA A 48 2.04 -5.82 -10.80
N LYS A 49 1.74 -5.10 -11.90
CA LYS A 49 2.48 -5.27 -13.16
C LYS A 49 3.94 -4.89 -13.04
N LYS A 50 4.22 -3.87 -12.21
CA LYS A 50 5.55 -3.31 -11.97
C LYS A 50 5.55 -2.54 -10.65
N LEU A 51 6.74 -2.28 -10.13
CA LEU A 51 6.92 -1.35 -9.01
C LEU A 51 6.42 0.06 -9.41
N CYS A 52 5.63 0.68 -8.53
CA CYS A 52 5.03 1.99 -8.81
C CYS A 52 4.59 2.72 -7.54
N LYS A 53 4.36 4.03 -7.64
CA LYS A 53 3.85 4.88 -6.54
C LYS A 53 2.32 5.06 -6.57
N SER A 54 1.58 4.06 -7.05
CA SER A 54 0.12 4.12 -7.11
C SER A 54 -0.50 3.96 -5.71
N GLU A 55 -1.72 4.49 -5.50
CA GLU A 55 -2.45 4.36 -4.23
C GLU A 55 -2.51 2.91 -3.73
N LYS A 56 -2.88 1.97 -4.62
CA LYS A 56 -2.97 0.55 -4.26
C LYS A 56 -1.63 -0.02 -3.82
N PHE A 57 -0.56 0.31 -4.54
CA PHE A 57 0.77 -0.20 -4.25
C PHE A 57 1.27 0.30 -2.90
N LEU A 58 1.23 1.62 -2.68
CA LEU A 58 1.65 2.22 -1.41
C LEU A 58 0.80 1.74 -0.24
N ALA A 59 -0.51 1.64 -0.40
CA ALA A 59 -1.41 1.13 0.64
C ALA A 59 -1.16 -0.34 0.96
N ALA A 60 -0.85 -1.17 -0.03
CA ALA A 60 -0.50 -2.57 0.16
C ALA A 60 0.84 -2.73 0.88
N CYS A 61 1.87 -1.94 0.52
CA CYS A 61 3.14 -1.91 1.26
C CYS A 61 2.90 -1.50 2.72
N ALA A 62 2.21 -0.37 2.93
CA ALA A 62 1.94 0.16 4.26
C ALA A 62 1.15 -0.82 5.15
N ALA A 63 0.33 -1.68 4.56
CA ALA A 63 -0.47 -2.67 5.27
C ALA A 63 0.16 -4.08 5.30
N GLY A 64 1.40 -4.24 4.82
CA GLY A 64 2.13 -5.52 4.82
C GLY A 64 1.43 -6.62 4.02
N LYS A 65 0.81 -6.27 2.88
CA LYS A 65 0.12 -7.26 2.02
C LYS A 65 1.13 -7.94 1.11
N TRP A 66 0.80 -9.15 0.67
CA TRP A 66 1.50 -9.78 -0.44
C TRP A 66 1.38 -8.91 -1.69
N ILE A 67 2.51 -8.44 -2.23
CA ILE A 67 2.55 -7.75 -3.51
C ILE A 67 3.29 -8.62 -4.50
N LEU A 68 2.56 -9.20 -5.44
CA LEU A 68 3.07 -10.27 -6.30
C LEU A 68 3.07 -9.86 -7.77
N THR A 69 3.88 -10.57 -8.55
CA THR A 69 3.86 -10.52 -10.02
C THR A 69 2.63 -11.26 -10.57
N LYS A 70 2.35 -11.08 -11.87
CA LYS A 70 1.18 -11.69 -12.51
C LYS A 70 1.29 -13.21 -12.65
N GLU A 71 2.53 -13.71 -12.69
CA GLU A 71 2.91 -15.11 -12.82
C GLU A 71 2.32 -15.94 -11.66
N TYR A 72 2.16 -15.35 -10.47
CA TYR A 72 1.46 -15.99 -9.35
C TYR A 72 0.06 -16.47 -9.72
N ILE A 73 -0.74 -15.60 -10.36
CA ILE A 73 -2.10 -15.95 -10.81
C ILE A 73 -2.04 -17.00 -11.91
N ILE A 74 -1.19 -16.78 -12.91
CA ILE A 74 -1.12 -17.61 -14.12
C ILE A 74 -0.74 -19.05 -13.72
N ASN A 75 0.37 -19.20 -13.01
CA ASN A 75 0.91 -20.50 -12.62
C ASN A 75 0.01 -21.22 -11.61
N SER A 76 -0.63 -20.48 -10.69
CA SER A 76 -1.63 -21.06 -9.78
C SER A 76 -2.85 -21.59 -10.54
N ALA A 77 -3.36 -20.82 -11.52
CA ALA A 77 -4.51 -21.22 -12.33
C ALA A 77 -4.20 -22.42 -13.24
N GLU A 78 -2.97 -22.51 -13.76
CA GLU A 78 -2.48 -23.67 -14.52
C GLU A 78 -2.33 -24.90 -13.62
N SER A 79 -1.87 -24.72 -12.39
CA SER A 79 -1.71 -25.79 -11.40
C SER A 79 -3.04 -26.24 -10.76
N GLY A 80 -4.14 -25.53 -11.01
CA GLY A 80 -5.45 -25.79 -10.39
C GLY A 80 -5.51 -25.53 -8.88
N ARG A 81 -4.48 -24.89 -8.30
CA ARG A 81 -4.38 -24.58 -6.87
C ARG A 81 -3.52 -23.33 -6.64
N TRP A 82 -3.71 -22.67 -5.50
CA TRP A 82 -2.82 -21.60 -5.09
C TRP A 82 -1.41 -22.14 -4.80
N LEU A 83 -0.42 -21.56 -5.48
CA LEU A 83 0.99 -21.80 -5.20
C LEU A 83 1.45 -20.94 -4.02
N ASP A 84 2.67 -21.22 -3.54
CA ASP A 84 3.34 -20.39 -2.55
C ASP A 84 3.64 -18.99 -3.13
N GLU A 85 3.44 -17.96 -2.32
CA GLU A 85 3.59 -16.56 -2.73
C GLU A 85 5.06 -16.13 -2.88
N THR A 86 5.99 -16.78 -2.18
CA THR A 86 7.33 -16.25 -1.89
C THR A 86 8.13 -15.93 -3.14
N THR A 87 8.18 -16.85 -4.11
CA THR A 87 8.98 -16.68 -5.34
C THR A 87 8.35 -15.69 -6.33
N TYR A 88 7.10 -15.29 -6.10
CA TYR A 88 6.39 -14.32 -6.93
C TYR A 88 6.32 -12.94 -6.30
N GLU A 89 6.87 -12.78 -5.10
CA GLU A 89 6.81 -11.52 -4.37
C GLU A 89 7.78 -10.49 -4.96
N TRP A 90 7.30 -9.27 -5.12
CA TRP A 90 8.17 -8.13 -5.42
C TRP A 90 9.16 -7.92 -4.26
N GLY A 91 10.45 -8.04 -4.56
CA GLY A 91 11.53 -8.04 -3.56
C GLY A 91 12.02 -9.43 -3.16
N TYR A 92 11.50 -10.51 -3.77
CA TYR A 92 12.10 -11.85 -3.65
C TYR A 92 13.55 -11.85 -4.15
N GLU A 93 13.76 -11.30 -5.35
CA GLU A 93 15.06 -11.03 -5.95
C GLU A 93 15.20 -9.55 -6.27
N ILE A 94 16.43 -9.03 -6.16
CA ILE A 94 16.78 -7.65 -6.51
C ILE A 94 17.57 -7.67 -7.82
N GLU A 95 16.98 -7.12 -8.86
CA GLU A 95 17.57 -7.05 -10.19
C GLU A 95 18.55 -5.85 -10.27
N LYS A 96 19.76 -6.10 -10.76
CA LYS A 96 20.83 -5.08 -10.85
C LYS A 96 20.64 -4.09 -12.00
N ASP A 97 20.07 -4.54 -13.12
CA ASP A 97 20.00 -3.77 -14.38
C ASP A 97 18.62 -3.11 -14.60
N THR A 98 18.01 -2.61 -13.52
CA THR A 98 16.71 -1.92 -13.59
C THR A 98 16.83 -0.45 -13.21
N HIS A 99 15.85 0.35 -13.62
CA HIS A 99 15.74 1.76 -13.22
C HIS A 99 15.22 1.95 -11.78
N TYR A 100 14.94 0.87 -11.05
CA TYR A 100 14.43 0.91 -9.68
C TYR A 100 15.57 0.77 -8.67
N SER A 101 15.54 1.58 -7.61
CA SER A 101 16.49 1.43 -6.51
C SER A 101 16.33 0.06 -5.83
N PRO A 102 17.41 -0.55 -5.30
CA PRO A 102 17.31 -1.77 -4.50
C PRO A 102 16.31 -1.66 -3.34
N GLN A 103 16.20 -0.46 -2.74
CA GLN A 103 15.25 -0.14 -1.67
C GLN A 103 13.80 -0.24 -2.17
N MET A 104 13.49 0.34 -3.34
CA MET A 104 12.15 0.28 -3.92
C MET A 104 11.78 -1.13 -4.35
N GLN A 105 12.75 -1.90 -4.86
CA GLN A 105 12.55 -3.31 -5.23
C GLN A 105 12.24 -4.18 -4.01
N SER A 106 13.00 -4.02 -2.92
CA SER A 106 12.80 -4.79 -1.69
C SER A 106 11.59 -4.36 -0.85
N ALA A 107 11.07 -3.14 -1.07
CA ALA A 107 10.06 -2.52 -0.20
C ALA A 107 8.82 -3.40 0.10
N PRO A 108 8.18 -4.09 -0.87
CA PRO A 108 6.98 -4.87 -0.56
C PRO A 108 7.26 -6.03 0.40
N LYS A 109 8.25 -6.86 0.09
CA LYS A 109 8.71 -7.95 0.97
C LYS A 109 9.17 -7.43 2.33
N ARG A 110 10.02 -6.39 2.33
CA ARG A 110 10.56 -5.75 3.54
C ARG A 110 9.43 -5.32 4.49
N TRP A 111 8.41 -4.60 3.99
CA TRP A 111 7.30 -4.18 4.84
C TRP A 111 6.42 -5.34 5.32
N ARG A 112 6.16 -6.34 4.47
CA ARG A 112 5.42 -7.54 4.90
C ARG A 112 6.14 -8.25 6.05
N GLU A 113 7.44 -8.48 5.90
CA GLU A 113 8.25 -9.18 6.90
C GLU A 113 8.40 -8.38 8.18
N GLU A 114 8.70 -7.09 8.09
CA GLU A 114 8.80 -6.20 9.25
C GLU A 114 7.51 -6.17 10.07
N LEU A 115 6.35 -6.03 9.41
CA LEU A 115 5.05 -5.98 10.10
C LEU A 115 4.65 -7.34 10.68
N THR A 116 5.06 -8.43 10.03
CA THR A 116 4.85 -9.79 10.55
C THR A 116 5.72 -10.02 11.79
N HIS A 117 7.00 -9.62 11.74
CA HIS A 117 7.96 -9.82 12.82
C HIS A 117 7.67 -8.94 14.04
N SER A 118 7.39 -7.66 13.82
CA SER A 118 7.09 -6.69 14.90
C SER A 118 5.67 -6.86 15.48
N GLY A 119 4.78 -7.56 14.78
CA GLY A 119 3.34 -7.63 15.12
C GLY A 119 2.60 -6.31 14.91
N ALA A 120 3.24 -5.30 14.31
CA ALA A 120 2.62 -4.02 14.03
C ALA A 120 1.49 -4.16 13.00
N ARG A 121 0.38 -3.45 13.25
CA ARG A 121 -0.83 -3.55 12.39
C ARG A 121 -0.68 -2.81 11.04
N GLY A 122 0.39 -2.04 10.86
CA GLY A 122 0.71 -1.26 9.66
C GLY A 122 1.93 -0.35 9.85
N ALA A 123 2.51 0.12 8.75
CA ALA A 123 3.75 0.91 8.69
C ALA A 123 3.65 2.26 9.42
N PHE A 124 2.44 2.79 9.57
CA PHE A 124 2.14 4.08 10.18
C PHE A 124 1.39 3.94 11.51
N HIS A 125 1.42 2.78 12.17
CA HIS A 125 0.60 2.50 13.36
C HIS A 125 0.85 3.45 14.55
N ARG A 126 1.99 4.15 14.58
CA ARG A 126 2.32 5.18 15.59
C ARG A 126 2.11 6.61 15.11
N TRP A 127 1.71 6.80 13.86
CA TRP A 127 1.52 8.12 13.29
C TRP A 127 0.15 8.67 13.69
N LYS A 128 0.16 9.84 14.32
CA LYS A 128 -0.99 10.73 14.50
C LYS A 128 -0.89 11.85 13.47
N VAL A 129 -1.82 11.87 12.53
CA VAL A 129 -1.69 12.59 11.26
C VAL A 129 -2.81 13.60 11.06
N VAL A 130 -2.43 14.84 10.80
CA VAL A 130 -3.31 15.85 10.22
C VAL A 130 -3.08 15.89 8.71
N LEU A 131 -4.15 15.71 7.95
CA LEU A 131 -4.14 15.82 6.49
C LEU A 131 -5.30 16.74 6.09
N PRO A 132 -5.04 18.00 5.70
CA PRO A 132 -6.07 18.92 5.24
C PRO A 132 -6.62 18.40 3.90
N VAL A 133 -7.80 17.80 3.93
CA VAL A 133 -8.48 17.32 2.72
C VAL A 133 -9.59 18.30 2.37
N SER A 134 -9.39 19.10 1.32
CA SER A 134 -10.46 19.89 0.73
C SER A 134 -11.44 18.98 -0.02
N GLU A 135 -12.71 19.38 -0.05
CA GLU A 135 -13.73 18.66 -0.80
C GLU A 135 -13.34 18.53 -2.29
N GLY A 136 -13.51 17.33 -2.86
CA GLY A 136 -13.15 17.05 -4.25
C GLY A 136 -11.66 16.78 -4.51
N ASP A 137 -10.75 16.93 -3.55
CA ASP A 137 -9.33 16.62 -3.74
C ASP A 137 -9.09 15.10 -3.77
N LYS A 138 -9.17 14.54 -4.98
CA LYS A 138 -8.97 13.12 -5.25
C LYS A 138 -7.60 12.63 -4.80
N ARG A 139 -6.55 13.46 -4.93
CA ARG A 139 -5.17 13.09 -4.56
C ARG A 139 -5.06 12.96 -3.05
N MET A 140 -5.55 13.95 -2.31
CA MET A 140 -5.54 13.92 -0.84
C MET A 140 -6.40 12.79 -0.30
N THR A 141 -7.54 12.51 -0.93
CA THR A 141 -8.38 11.37 -0.57
C THR A 141 -7.65 10.03 -0.83
N SER A 142 -6.84 9.92 -1.89
CA SER A 142 -5.99 8.74 -2.14
C SER A 142 -4.90 8.59 -1.08
N ILE A 143 -4.22 9.68 -0.71
CA ILE A 143 -3.22 9.68 0.36
C ILE A 143 -3.82 9.29 1.70
N ARG A 144 -5.01 9.80 2.04
CA ARG A 144 -5.74 9.40 3.24
C ARG A 144 -5.95 7.88 3.31
N ARG A 145 -6.30 7.25 2.19
CA ARG A 145 -6.47 5.78 2.13
C ARG A 145 -5.15 5.03 2.35
N VAL A 146 -4.03 5.54 1.84
CA VAL A 146 -2.70 4.95 2.09
C VAL A 146 -2.34 5.03 3.57
N LEU A 147 -2.51 6.21 4.18
CA LEU A 147 -2.27 6.42 5.62
C LEU A 147 -3.14 5.50 6.49
N GLN A 148 -4.43 5.40 6.17
CA GLN A 148 -5.37 4.53 6.87
C GLN A 148 -5.04 3.04 6.69
N ALA A 149 -4.58 2.62 5.50
CA ALA A 149 -4.14 1.25 5.26
C ALA A 149 -2.94 0.90 6.15
N GLY A 150 -1.99 1.82 6.30
CA GLY A 150 -0.86 1.70 7.22
C GLY A 150 -1.18 1.97 8.69
N LYS A 151 -2.46 2.12 9.07
CA LYS A 151 -2.93 2.32 10.45
C LYS A 151 -2.52 3.64 11.11
N ALA A 152 -2.29 4.68 10.32
CA ALA A 152 -2.21 6.02 10.87
C ALA A 152 -3.53 6.42 11.55
N THR A 153 -3.42 7.11 12.68
CA THR A 153 -4.54 7.76 13.35
C THR A 153 -4.78 9.12 12.69
N MET A 154 -5.94 9.30 12.07
CA MET A 154 -6.30 10.57 11.43
C MET A 154 -6.88 11.53 12.47
N CYS A 155 -6.22 12.67 12.66
CA CYS A 155 -6.58 13.70 13.63
C CYS A 155 -7.28 14.88 12.94
N SER A 156 -8.18 15.56 13.65
CA SER A 156 -8.69 16.87 13.23
C SER A 156 -7.72 17.96 13.69
N SER A 157 -7.59 19.04 12.91
CA SER A 157 -6.78 20.21 13.30
C SER A 157 -7.32 20.94 14.54
N GLN A 158 -8.57 20.66 14.93
CA GLN A 158 -9.26 21.32 16.04
C GLN A 158 -8.97 20.67 17.41
N ASN A 159 -8.43 19.44 17.43
CA ASN A 159 -8.18 18.70 18.67
C ASN A 159 -6.69 18.76 19.04
N VAL A 160 -6.32 19.84 19.72
CA VAL A 160 -4.93 20.19 20.13
C VAL A 160 -4.35 19.22 21.18
N GLU A 161 -5.19 18.41 21.83
CA GLU A 161 -4.78 17.48 22.89
C GLU A 161 -4.07 16.21 22.39
N GLN A 162 -4.00 15.98 21.07
CA GLN A 162 -3.33 14.82 20.52
C GLN A 162 -1.90 15.20 20.12
N ASN A 163 -0.88 14.53 20.68
CA ASN A 163 0.54 14.68 20.27
C ASN A 163 0.73 14.38 18.77
N ILE A 164 0.45 15.35 17.91
CA ILE A 164 0.48 15.20 16.45
C ILE A 164 1.91 14.94 16.03
N THR A 165 2.11 13.88 15.26
CA THR A 165 3.45 13.48 14.78
C THR A 165 3.73 14.01 13.37
N HIS A 166 2.71 14.07 12.51
CA HIS A 166 2.85 14.42 11.10
C HIS A 166 1.72 15.33 10.64
N ILE A 167 2.08 16.44 10.01
CA ILE A 167 1.16 17.31 9.28
C ILE A 167 1.53 17.26 7.81
N PHE A 168 0.69 16.66 6.99
CA PHE A 168 0.93 16.55 5.56
C PHE A 168 0.28 17.71 4.81
N ILE A 169 1.10 18.49 4.11
CA ILE A 169 0.65 19.62 3.30
C ILE A 169 0.85 19.32 1.82
N ASN A 170 -0.05 19.85 1.00
CA ASN A 170 0.19 19.92 -0.43
C ASN A 170 1.17 21.09 -0.67
N ASN A 171 2.22 20.90 -1.47
CA ASN A 171 3.32 21.87 -1.72
C ASN A 171 2.87 23.30 -2.16
N LYS A 172 1.57 23.55 -2.31
CA LYS A 172 0.99 24.84 -2.68
C LYS A 172 0.61 25.73 -1.47
N PHE A 173 0.66 25.21 -0.24
CA PHE A 173 0.34 25.99 0.96
C PHE A 173 1.29 25.62 2.10
N PHE A 174 2.25 26.51 2.38
CA PHE A 174 2.89 26.57 3.69
C PHE A 174 2.10 27.60 4.50
N PRO A 175 1.23 27.20 5.44
CA PRO A 175 0.74 28.18 6.40
C PRO A 175 1.94 28.71 7.18
N MET A 176 2.11 30.04 7.19
CA MET A 176 3.08 30.71 8.07
C MET A 176 2.92 30.13 9.48
N GLN A 177 4.03 29.74 10.10
CA GLN A 177 4.06 29.23 11.46
C GLN A 177 3.43 30.26 12.40
N ASN A 178 2.17 30.06 12.80
CA ASN A 178 1.52 30.87 13.82
C ASN A 178 0.29 30.20 14.45
N GLU A 179 0.25 28.86 14.53
CA GLU A 179 -0.69 28.18 15.42
C GLU A 179 0.07 27.72 16.67
N LYS A 180 0.06 28.60 17.69
CA LYS A 180 0.50 28.33 19.05
C LYS A 180 -0.33 27.17 19.62
N GLY A 181 0.15 25.94 19.47
CA GLY A 181 -0.51 24.73 20.00
C GLY A 181 0.09 23.39 19.53
N LEU A 182 0.84 23.38 18.43
CA LEU A 182 1.38 22.14 17.81
C LEU A 182 2.88 21.94 18.08
N SER A 183 3.34 22.07 19.33
CA SER A 183 4.78 22.28 19.63
C SER A 183 5.74 21.14 19.23
N GLU A 184 5.25 19.93 18.92
CA GLU A 184 6.07 18.79 18.43
C GLU A 184 5.76 18.35 16.99
N ALA A 185 4.74 18.93 16.35
CA ALA A 185 4.27 18.46 15.06
C ALA A 185 5.18 18.91 13.92
N ARG A 186 5.67 17.96 13.11
CA ARG A 186 6.51 18.24 11.94
C ARG A 186 5.67 18.29 10.67
N TYR A 187 5.98 19.26 9.81
CA TYR A 187 5.37 19.40 8.49
C TYR A 187 6.13 18.57 7.47
N TYR A 188 5.39 17.81 6.67
CA TYR A 188 5.96 16.93 5.65
C TYR A 188 5.29 17.13 4.29
N PRO A 189 6.06 17.11 3.19
CA PRO A 189 5.48 17.04 1.86
C PRO A 189 4.81 15.67 1.64
N LEU A 190 3.79 15.61 0.79
CA LEU A 190 3.12 14.33 0.44
C LEU A 190 4.09 13.27 -0.11
N GLN A 191 5.21 13.70 -0.70
CA GLN A 191 6.24 12.81 -1.23
C GLN A 191 6.89 11.95 -0.15
N TYR A 192 6.97 12.44 1.10
CA TYR A 192 7.54 11.73 2.24
C TYR A 192 6.89 10.38 2.50
N ILE A 193 5.57 10.24 2.24
CA ILE A 193 4.86 8.96 2.42
C ILE A 193 5.41 7.90 1.44
N GLY A 194 5.67 8.31 0.20
CA GLY A 194 6.23 7.43 -0.81
C GLY A 194 7.68 7.06 -0.48
N ASP A 195 8.47 8.05 -0.06
CA ASP A 195 9.89 7.85 0.25
C ASP A 195 10.06 6.97 1.49
N TYR A 196 9.28 7.21 2.55
CA TYR A 196 9.27 6.36 3.75
C TYR A 196 8.93 4.89 3.45
N LEU A 197 8.04 4.66 2.48
CA LEU A 197 7.63 3.30 2.13
C LEU A 197 8.60 2.60 1.17
N LEU A 198 9.27 3.35 0.29
CA LEU A 198 9.97 2.78 -0.86
C LEU A 198 11.47 2.98 -0.84
N GLU A 199 11.98 3.96 -0.11
CA GLU A 199 13.42 4.13 0.13
C GLU A 199 13.80 3.62 1.53
#